data_AF-A0A3R7RG22-F1
#
_entry.id   AF-A0A3R7RG22-F1
#
_cell.length_a   1.000
_cell.length_b   1.000
_cell.length_c   1.000
_cell.angle_alpha   90.00
_cell.angle_beta   90.00
_cell.angle_gamma   90.00
#
_symmetry.space_group_name_H-M   'P 1'
#
loop_
_entity.id
_entity.type
_entity.pdbx_description
1 polymer ?
#
loop_
_entity_poly.entity_id
_entity_poly.type
_entity_poly.pdbx_seq_one_letter_code
_entity_poly.pdbx_strand_id
1 'polypeptide(L)' 'MTFWTPYADWIYVVVSSAAMLLIIVLVLRPKP' A
#
# COMPACT_ATOMS: atom_id res chain seq x y z
N MET A 1 8.17 25.64 -6.39
CA MET A 1 8.88 24.34 -6.30
C MET A 1 8.10 23.44 -5.36
N THR A 2 7.40 22.44 -5.91
CA THR A 2 6.57 21.50 -5.15
C THR A 2 7.46 20.43 -4.51
N PHE A 3 8.00 20.72 -3.33
CA PHE A 3 8.72 19.74 -2.50
C PHE A 3 7.87 18.48 -2.20
N TRP A 4 6.55 18.63 -2.25
CA TRP A 4 5.57 17.58 -1.99
C TRP A 4 5.39 16.55 -3.10
N THR A 5 5.75 16.82 -4.35
CA THR A 5 5.42 15.91 -5.47
C THR A 5 6.14 14.56 -5.39
N PRO A 6 7.47 14.48 -5.19
CA PRO A 6 8.11 13.16 -5.02
C PRO A 6 7.67 12.49 -3.71
N TYR A 7 7.45 13.26 -2.64
CA TYR A 7 7.02 12.73 -1.34
C TYR A 7 5.61 12.11 -1.40
N ALA A 8 4.69 12.78 -2.08
CA ALA A 8 3.34 12.30 -2.27
C ALA A 8 3.32 11.03 -3.12
N ASP A 9 4.12 10.97 -4.19
CA ASP A 9 4.17 9.84 -5.11
C ASP A 9 4.57 8.52 -4.42
N TRP A 10 5.66 8.53 -3.64
CA TRP A 10 6.10 7.31 -2.94
C TRP A 10 5.12 6.89 -1.84
N ILE A 11 4.43 7.83 -1.20
CA ILE A 11 3.40 7.52 -0.19
C ILE A 11 2.23 6.80 -0.83
N TYR A 12 1.75 7.26 -1.99
CA TYR A 12 0.68 6.55 -2.68
C TYR A 12 1.08 5.11 -3.02
N VAL A 13 2.31 4.91 -3.52
CA VAL A 13 2.83 3.58 -3.82
C VAL A 13 2.89 2.69 -2.56
N VAL A 14 3.43 3.19 -1.45
CA VAL A 14 3.55 2.44 -0.20
C VAL A 14 2.18 2.12 0.41
N VAL A 15 1.27 3.09 0.45
CA VAL A 15 -0.08 2.90 1.00
C VAL A 15 -0.90 1.92 0.15
N SER A 16 -0.87 2.06 -1.19
CA SER A 16 -1.59 1.16 -2.09
C SER A 16 -1.05 -0.27 -2.04
N SER A 17 0.27 -0.45 -2.00
CA SER A 17 0.88 -1.79 -1.89
C SER A 17 0.60 -2.44 -0.53
N ALA A 18 0.67 -1.68 0.56
CA ALA A 18 0.32 -2.18 1.90
C ALA A 18 -1.15 -2.61 1.98
N ALA A 19 -2.07 -1.79 1.46
CA ALA A 19 -3.50 -2.13 1.41
C ALA A 19 -3.74 -3.42 0.58
N MET A 20 -3.08 -3.56 -0.57
CA MET A 20 -3.18 -4.76 -1.40
C MET A 20 -2.68 -6.01 -0.67
N LEU A 21 -1.53 -5.93 -0.01
CA LEU A 21 -0.98 -7.04 0.77
C LEU A 21 -1.90 -7.45 1.92
N LEU A 22 -2.51 -6.48 2.62
CA LEU A 22 -3.50 -6.78 3.66
C LEU A 22 -4.70 -7.54 3.10
N ILE A 23 -5.24 -7.11 1.95
CA ILE A 23 -6.35 -7.81 1.30
C ILE A 23 -5.95 -9.24 0.93
N ILE A 24 -4.78 -9.42 0.32
CA ILE A 24 -4.25 -10.75 -0.03
C ILE A 24 -4.16 -11.65 1.20
N VAL A 25 -3.57 -11.14 2.29
CA VAL A 25 -3.42 -11.89 3.55
C VAL A 25 -4.78 -12.25 4.13
N LEU A 26 -5.76 -11.34 4.10
CA LEU A 26 -7.11 -11.60 4.63
C LEU A 26 -7.89 -12.62 3.79
N VAL A 27 -7.79 -12.53 2.46
CA VAL A 27 -8.49 -13.43 1.52
C VAL A 27 -7.86 -14.82 1.52
N LEU A 28 -6.52 -14.87 1.43
CA LEU A 28 -5.78 -16.13 1.36
C LEU A 28 -5.45 -16.70 2.73
N ARG A 29 -5.92 -16.09 3.83
CA ARG A 29 -5.64 -16.58 5.19
C ARG A 29 -6.11 -18.04 5.28
N PRO A 30 -5.20 -19.00 5.47
CA PRO A 30 -5.62 -20.38 5.67
C PRO A 30 -6.44 -20.42 6.96
N LYS A 31 -7.71 -20.85 6.83
CA LYS A 31 -8.49 -21.25 8.00
C LYS A 31 -7.90 -22.55 8.54
N PRO A 32 -7.84 -22.74 9.87
CA PRO A 32 -7.59 -24.06 10.43
C PRO A 32 -8.66 -25.06 9.97
#